data_AF-A0A0F8ZXT0-F1
#
_entry.id   AF-A0A0F8ZXT0-F1
#
_cell.length_a   1.000
_cell.length_b   1.000
_cell.length_c   1.000
_cell.angle_alpha   90.00
_cell.angle_beta   90.00
_cell.angle_gamma   90.00
#
_symmetry.space_group_name_H-M   'P 1'
#
loop_
_entity.id
_entity.type
_entity.pdbx_description
1 polymer ?
#
loop_
_entity_poly.entity_id
_entity_poly.type
_entity_poly.pdbx_seq_one_letter_code
_entity_poly.pdbx_strand_id
1 'polypeptide(L)'
;MANAEHLKILNEGKVLGWNEWRKKNPNMKPDLSGAVFDGEDLRGVNFQNTDLRDTSLRDAKLREAELYRAEAEGAKFDNADMLWARCDEASFIEASFNTP
;
A
#
# COMPACT_ATOMS: atom_id res chain seq x y z
N MET A 1 6.89 12.36 -3.04
CA MET A 1 6.88 11.83 -4.42
C MET A 1 7.59 10.51 -4.35
N ALA A 2 6.92 9.45 -4.77
CA ALA A 2 7.38 8.08 -4.65
C ALA A 2 8.81 7.87 -5.19
N ASN A 3 9.52 6.96 -4.54
CA ASN A 3 10.82 6.51 -5.00
C ASN A 3 10.65 5.61 -6.25
N ALA A 4 11.33 5.95 -7.33
CA ALA A 4 11.23 5.25 -8.61
C ALA A 4 11.66 3.78 -8.54
N GLU A 5 12.61 3.42 -7.68
CA GLU A 5 13.05 2.04 -7.50
C GLU A 5 11.96 1.21 -6.79
N HIS A 6 11.35 1.74 -5.74
CA HIS A 6 10.25 1.07 -5.05
C HIS A 6 9.05 0.83 -5.98
N LEU A 7 8.69 1.84 -6.77
CA LEU A 7 7.64 1.70 -7.78
C LEU A 7 7.97 0.61 -8.79
N LYS A 8 9.22 0.57 -9.27
CA LYS A 8 9.66 -0.44 -10.23
C LYS A 8 9.54 -1.85 -9.65
N ILE A 9 9.97 -2.06 -8.41
CA ILE A 9 9.89 -3.36 -7.72
C ILE A 9 8.44 -3.85 -7.66
N LEU A 10 7.50 -2.98 -7.25
CA LEU A 10 6.10 -3.35 -7.14
C LEU A 10 5.43 -3.50 -8.52
N ASN A 11 5.76 -2.67 -9.50
CA ASN A 11 5.16 -2.74 -10.83
C ASN A 11 5.61 -3.98 -11.61
N GLU A 12 6.90 -4.32 -11.56
CA GLU A 12 7.47 -5.47 -12.28
C GLU A 12 7.28 -6.77 -11.49
N GLY A 13 7.54 -6.73 -10.19
CA GLY A 13 7.45 -7.90 -9.31
C GLY A 13 6.04 -8.22 -8.84
N LYS A 14 5.09 -7.27 -8.99
CA LYS A 14 3.77 -7.33 -8.36
C LYS A 14 3.91 -7.63 -6.86
N VAL A 15 2.87 -8.19 -6.25
CA VAL A 15 2.87 -8.53 -4.82
C VAL A 15 4.01 -9.50 -4.45
N LEU A 16 4.28 -10.51 -5.29
CA LEU A 16 5.31 -11.53 -4.99
C LEU A 16 6.70 -10.91 -4.93
N GLY A 17 7.11 -10.17 -5.97
CA GLY A 17 8.42 -9.53 -6.03
C GLY A 17 8.58 -8.45 -4.96
N TRP A 18 7.52 -7.68 -4.68
CA TRP A 18 7.52 -6.73 -3.58
C TRP A 18 7.74 -7.41 -2.23
N ASN A 19 6.98 -8.47 -1.93
CA ASN A 19 7.09 -9.19 -0.67
C ASN A 19 8.46 -9.88 -0.51
N GLU A 20 9.05 -10.40 -1.60
CA GLU A 20 10.43 -10.92 -1.58
C GLU A 20 11.46 -9.82 -1.33
N TRP A 21 11.28 -8.63 -1.91
CA TRP A 21 12.13 -7.49 -1.62
C TRP A 21 11.98 -7.01 -0.16
N ARG A 22 10.76 -7.02 0.40
CA ARG A 22 10.52 -6.70 1.81
C ARG A 22 11.21 -7.67 2.76
N LYS A 23 11.24 -8.98 2.44
CA LYS A 23 12.00 -9.98 3.21
C LYS A 23 13.49 -9.67 3.25
N LYS A 24 14.05 -9.17 2.15
CA LYS A 24 15.47 -8.79 2.04
C LYS A 24 15.78 -7.44 2.67
N ASN A 25 14.77 -6.57 2.82
CA ASN A 25 14.91 -5.19 3.29
C ASN A 25 13.94 -4.87 4.44
N PRO A 26 13.99 -5.61 5.58
CA PRO A 26 12.98 -5.50 6.63
C PRO A 26 12.99 -4.15 7.36
N ASN A 27 14.15 -3.49 7.43
CA ASN A 27 14.33 -2.19 8.11
C ASN A 27 14.16 -0.99 7.17
N MET A 28 14.00 -1.22 5.87
CA MET A 28 13.77 -0.14 4.91
C MET A 28 12.36 0.40 5.10
N LYS A 29 12.23 1.73 5.14
CA LYS A 29 10.96 2.45 5.04
C LYS A 29 10.70 2.76 3.55
N PRO A 30 9.81 2.03 2.86
CA PRO A 30 9.57 2.29 1.46
C PRO A 30 8.74 3.57 1.28
N ASP A 31 9.06 4.35 0.25
CA ASP A 31 8.31 5.52 -0.19
C ASP A 31 7.56 5.20 -1.50
N LEU A 32 6.23 5.14 -1.38
CA LEU A 32 5.27 5.03 -2.48
C LEU A 32 4.34 6.26 -2.53
N SER A 33 4.72 7.38 -1.92
CA SER A 33 3.88 8.58 -1.79
C SER A 33 3.41 9.12 -3.15
N GLY A 34 2.11 9.39 -3.27
CA GLY A 34 1.49 9.89 -4.50
C GLY A 34 1.37 8.87 -5.63
N ALA A 35 1.68 7.59 -5.39
CA ALA A 35 1.54 6.55 -6.39
C ALA A 35 0.07 6.21 -6.70
N VAL A 36 -0.18 5.69 -7.90
CA VAL A 36 -1.51 5.27 -8.35
C VAL A 36 -1.50 3.76 -8.57
N PHE A 37 -2.33 3.07 -7.79
CA PHE A 37 -2.54 1.62 -7.80
C PHE A 37 -4.03 1.27 -7.95
N ASP A 38 -4.78 2.14 -8.63
CA ASP A 38 -6.21 1.97 -8.82
C ASP A 38 -6.51 0.65 -9.55
N GLY A 39 -7.42 -0.15 -9.00
CA GLY A 39 -7.85 -1.44 -9.53
C GLY A 39 -6.82 -2.57 -9.43
N GLU A 40 -5.63 -2.32 -8.86
CA GLU A 40 -4.57 -3.33 -8.79
C GLU A 40 -4.92 -4.49 -7.83
N ASP A 41 -4.37 -5.67 -8.14
CA ASP A 41 -4.45 -6.83 -7.27
C ASP A 41 -3.27 -6.82 -6.28
N LEU A 42 -3.56 -6.39 -5.06
CA LEU A 42 -2.61 -6.18 -3.98
C LEU A 42 -2.91 -7.09 -2.77
N ARG A 43 -3.56 -8.23 -3.00
CA ARG A 43 -3.92 -9.17 -1.92
C ARG A 43 -2.66 -9.72 -1.24
N GLY A 44 -2.59 -9.62 0.09
CA GLY A 44 -1.44 -10.08 0.87
C GLY A 44 -0.18 -9.22 0.70
N VAL A 45 -0.28 -8.00 0.15
CA VAL A 45 0.88 -7.12 -0.01
C VAL A 45 1.42 -6.66 1.33
N ASN A 46 2.76 -6.63 1.47
CA ASN A 46 3.43 -6.13 2.66
C ASN A 46 3.80 -4.65 2.52
N PHE A 47 2.90 -3.76 2.91
CA PHE A 47 3.13 -2.32 3.02
C PHE A 47 3.45 -1.88 4.46
N GLN A 48 3.96 -2.78 5.30
CA GLN A 48 4.37 -2.44 6.66
C GLN A 48 5.39 -1.28 6.66
N ASN A 49 5.19 -0.30 7.53
CA ASN A 49 6.02 0.91 7.63
C ASN A 49 6.22 1.64 6.28
N THR A 50 5.26 1.55 5.35
CA THR A 50 5.39 2.22 4.04
C THR A 50 4.76 3.59 4.07
N ASP A 51 5.42 4.56 3.43
CA ASP A 51 4.84 5.87 3.14
C ASP A 51 3.94 5.76 1.92
N LEU A 52 2.62 5.77 2.19
CA LEU A 52 1.51 5.70 1.25
C LEU A 52 0.76 7.04 1.17
N ARG A 53 1.37 8.15 1.64
CA ARG A 53 0.70 9.46 1.63
C ARG A 53 0.28 9.85 0.22
N ASP A 54 -0.92 10.40 0.10
CA ASP A 54 -1.53 10.83 -1.16
C ASP A 54 -1.64 9.74 -2.25
N THR A 55 -1.50 8.45 -1.88
CA THR A 55 -1.66 7.35 -2.86
C THR A 55 -3.11 7.19 -3.30
N SER A 56 -3.31 6.71 -4.51
CA SER A 56 -4.60 6.26 -5.00
C SER A 56 -4.63 4.74 -5.04
N LEU A 57 -5.52 4.14 -4.26
CA LEU A 57 -5.77 2.70 -4.12
C LEU A 57 -7.25 2.39 -4.39
N ARG A 58 -7.88 3.18 -5.27
CA ARG A 58 -9.31 3.05 -5.53
C ARG A 58 -9.59 1.74 -6.24
N ASP A 59 -10.68 1.07 -5.88
CA ASP A 59 -11.08 -0.22 -6.43
C ASP A 59 -10.00 -1.33 -6.28
N ALA A 60 -8.94 -1.11 -5.48
CA ALA A 60 -7.85 -2.04 -5.34
C ALA A 60 -8.24 -3.24 -4.45
N LYS A 61 -7.67 -4.41 -4.74
CA LYS A 61 -7.89 -5.63 -3.94
C LYS A 61 -6.80 -5.72 -2.88
N LEU A 62 -7.12 -5.38 -1.63
CA LEU A 62 -6.18 -5.33 -0.50
C LEU A 62 -6.50 -6.38 0.58
N ARG A 63 -7.21 -7.47 0.23
CA ARG A 63 -7.48 -8.53 1.20
C ARG A 63 -6.19 -9.05 1.79
N GLU A 64 -6.17 -9.22 3.11
CA GLU A 64 -5.00 -9.71 3.86
C GLU A 64 -3.73 -8.83 3.70
N ALA A 65 -3.86 -7.58 3.22
CA ALA A 65 -2.72 -6.68 3.11
C ALA A 65 -2.18 -6.31 4.51
N GLU A 66 -0.86 -6.24 4.63
CA GLU A 66 -0.17 -5.83 5.85
C GLU A 66 0.17 -4.34 5.75
N LEU A 67 -0.58 -3.51 6.46
CA LEU A 67 -0.45 -2.05 6.53
C LEU A 67 0.04 -1.59 7.92
N TYR A 68 0.59 -2.49 8.75
CA TYR A 68 1.10 -2.16 10.09
C TYR A 68 2.03 -0.95 10.04
N ARG A 69 1.73 0.11 10.80
CA ARG A 69 2.47 1.38 10.82
C ARG A 69 2.62 2.09 9.46
N ALA A 70 1.73 1.82 8.50
CA ALA A 70 1.74 2.56 7.25
C ALA A 70 1.31 4.03 7.48
N GLU A 71 1.93 4.95 6.74
CA GLU A 71 1.58 6.37 6.71
C GLU A 71 0.72 6.60 5.46
N ALA A 72 -0.60 6.60 5.62
CA ALA A 72 -1.56 6.68 4.51
C ALA A 72 -2.38 7.98 4.57
N GLU A 73 -1.78 9.08 5.02
CA GLU A 73 -2.46 10.36 5.06
C GLU A 73 -2.87 10.83 3.65
N GLY A 74 -4.13 11.24 3.49
CA GLY A 74 -4.69 11.65 2.20
C GLY A 74 -4.85 10.52 1.16
N ALA A 75 -4.54 9.27 1.52
CA ALA A 75 -4.66 8.13 0.61
C ALA A 75 -6.13 7.80 0.29
N LYS A 76 -6.38 7.32 -0.93
CA LYS A 76 -7.73 7.08 -1.44
C LYS A 76 -8.00 5.60 -1.59
N PHE A 77 -8.75 5.03 -0.66
CA PHE A 77 -9.17 3.63 -0.65
C PHE A 77 -10.64 3.47 -1.08
N ASP A 78 -11.18 4.42 -1.86
CA ASP A 78 -12.56 4.36 -2.33
C ASP A 78 -12.81 3.02 -3.06
N ASN A 79 -13.83 2.28 -2.63
CA ASN A 79 -14.20 0.93 -3.10
C ASN A 79 -13.12 -0.16 -2.94
N ALA A 80 -12.04 0.08 -2.20
CA ALA A 80 -11.00 -0.91 -2.01
C ALA A 80 -11.49 -2.08 -1.13
N ASP A 81 -11.14 -3.31 -1.50
CA ASP A 81 -11.46 -4.50 -0.71
C ASP A 81 -10.35 -4.75 0.32
N MET A 82 -10.53 -4.24 1.55
CA MET A 82 -9.56 -4.36 2.64
C MET A 82 -9.91 -5.45 3.66
N LEU A 83 -10.72 -6.46 3.28
CA LEU A 83 -11.08 -7.53 4.21
C LEU A 83 -9.84 -8.24 4.76
N TRP A 84 -9.78 -8.36 6.08
CA TRP A 84 -8.64 -8.94 6.81
C TRP A 84 -7.30 -8.21 6.65
N ALA A 85 -7.29 -6.98 6.11
CA ALA A 85 -6.09 -6.16 6.13
C ALA A 85 -5.70 -5.82 7.58
N ARG A 86 -4.40 -5.84 7.86
CA ARG A 86 -3.83 -5.53 9.18
C ARG A 86 -3.36 -4.09 9.21
N CYS A 87 -4.05 -3.27 9.99
CA CYS A 87 -3.87 -1.82 10.00
C CYS A 87 -3.43 -1.29 11.38
N ASP A 88 -2.91 -2.15 12.26
CA ASP A 88 -2.50 -1.72 13.59
C ASP A 88 -1.43 -0.61 13.48
N GLU A 89 -1.58 0.45 14.27
CA GLU A 89 -0.69 1.63 14.27
C GLU A 89 -0.57 2.38 12.93
N ALA A 90 -1.39 2.06 11.91
CA ALA A 90 -1.42 2.80 10.67
C ALA A 90 -2.12 4.16 10.83
N SER A 91 -1.65 5.17 10.10
CA SER A 91 -2.27 6.49 10.04
C SER A 91 -3.12 6.62 8.78
N PHE A 92 -4.39 6.95 8.96
CA PHE A 92 -5.36 7.19 7.88
C PHE A 92 -5.97 8.59 7.95
N ILE A 93 -5.23 9.56 8.49
CA ILE A 93 -5.69 10.94 8.59
C ILE A 93 -6.03 11.45 7.18
N GLU A 94 -7.22 12.00 7.00
CA GLU A 94 -7.71 12.49 5.69
C GLU A 94 -7.82 11.44 4.58
N ALA A 95 -7.65 10.15 4.89
CA ALA A 95 -7.87 9.08 3.92
C ALA A 95 -9.36 8.91 3.61
N SER A 96 -9.68 8.51 2.37
CA SER A 96 -11.06 8.24 1.94
C SER A 96 -11.34 6.74 1.81
N PHE A 97 -12.54 6.32 2.21
CA PHE A 97 -13.00 4.92 2.18
C PHE A 97 -14.44 4.81 1.65
N ASN A 98 -14.79 5.62 0.65
CA ASN A 98 -16.17 5.64 0.16
C ASN A 98 -16.51 4.28 -0.48
N THR A 99 -17.69 3.76 -0.17
CA THR A 99 -18.28 2.57 -0.82
C THR A 99 -19.56 2.99 -1.56
N PRO A 100 -20.04 2.23 -2.57
CA PRO A 100 -21.31 2.52 -3.24
C PRO A 100 -22.51 2.48 -2.30
#